data_AF-A0A9X3A6P7-F1
#
_entry.id   AF-A0A9X3A6P7-F1
#
_cell.length_a   1.000
_cell.length_b   1.000
_cell.length_c   1.000
_cell.angle_alpha   90.00
_cell.angle_beta   90.00
_cell.angle_gamma   90.00
#
_symmetry.space_group_name_H-M   'P 1'
#
loop_
_entity.id
_entity.type
_entity.pdbx_description
1 polymer ?
#
loop_
_entity_poly.entity_id
_entity_poly.type
_entity_poly.pdbx_seq_one_letter_code
_entity_poly.pdbx_strand_id
1 'polypeptide(L)'
;MSKRTILLCASVGTLVFSAGSVSPNSDSEPGIDAPRHASVAEASPAGAGGGTAPALQQLSAAYAPATPRAAGPGAGSELDAPREESSALLPAPANLEEPTLWLARAIYSETKLPHEQELVAWVVRNRVETAYRGRRTYRAVVLDPYQFSAFNPGAAKRARYLRLQPEASLPRWRQALWVARYVRHAEGRAYRPFPVETRHFYSERSMRGRAVPYWAERGGFVAPDPGRYAVDERRFRFFKQIS
;
A
#
# COMPACT_ATOMS: atom_id res chain seq x y z
N MET A 1 -37.43 31.72 -3.19
CA MET A 1 -36.87 31.43 -4.53
C MET A 1 -35.44 31.95 -4.59
N SER A 2 -34.44 31.09 -4.73
CA SER A 2 -33.09 31.52 -5.10
C SER A 2 -32.39 30.40 -5.85
N LYS A 3 -32.19 30.62 -7.15
CA LYS A 3 -31.54 29.71 -8.09
C LYS A 3 -30.02 29.87 -7.90
N ARG A 4 -29.29 28.78 -7.70
CA ARG A 4 -27.83 28.78 -7.79
C ARG A 4 -27.40 27.86 -8.93
N THR A 5 -26.96 28.52 -9.98
CA THR A 5 -26.36 28.03 -11.21
C THR A 5 -25.15 27.14 -10.92
N ILE A 6 -25.13 25.94 -11.51
CA ILE A 6 -23.99 25.03 -11.52
C ILE A 6 -23.21 25.29 -12.82
N LEU A 7 -21.97 25.76 -12.70
CA LEU A 7 -21.02 25.84 -13.82
C LEU A 7 -20.34 24.47 -13.97
N LEU A 8 -20.79 23.68 -14.96
CA LEU A 8 -20.10 22.50 -15.45
C LEU A 8 -18.96 22.97 -16.36
N CYS A 9 -17.72 22.78 -15.94
CA CYS A 9 -16.56 22.96 -16.82
C CYS A 9 -16.12 21.58 -17.30
N ALA A 10 -16.62 21.17 -18.47
CA ALA A 10 -16.18 19.98 -19.18
C ALA A 10 -14.98 20.35 -20.06
N SER A 11 -13.83 19.74 -19.83
CA SER A 11 -12.68 19.81 -20.73
C SER A 11 -12.53 18.45 -21.39
N VAL A 12 -13.01 18.35 -22.63
CA VAL A 12 -12.77 17.23 -23.53
C VAL A 12 -11.36 17.41 -24.10
N GLY A 13 -10.47 16.47 -23.83
CA GLY A 13 -9.16 16.38 -24.47
C GLY A 13 -9.12 15.13 -25.34
N THR A 14 -9.22 15.31 -26.65
CA THR A 14 -8.98 14.30 -27.68
C THR A 14 -7.51 14.30 -28.11
N LEU A 15 -7.13 13.18 -28.76
CA LEU A 15 -5.97 12.92 -29.64
C LEU A 15 -4.78 12.19 -28.95
N VAL A 16 -4.05 11.26 -29.57
CA VAL A 16 -4.10 10.52 -30.86
C VAL A 16 -3.18 9.30 -30.64
N PHE A 17 -3.59 8.09 -31.03
CA PHE A 17 -2.69 6.94 -31.13
C PHE A 17 -2.11 6.89 -32.55
N SER A 18 -0.80 7.07 -32.67
CA SER A 18 -0.05 6.69 -33.88
C SER A 18 0.47 5.27 -33.69
N ALA A 19 -0.04 4.34 -34.50
CA ALA A 19 0.45 2.97 -34.58
C ALA A 19 1.64 2.93 -35.54
N GLY A 20 2.82 2.56 -35.05
CA GLY A 20 3.95 2.16 -35.89
C GLY A 20 3.83 0.67 -36.20
N SER A 21 3.66 0.32 -37.47
CA SER A 21 3.77 -1.04 -37.99
C SER A 21 5.24 -1.41 -38.16
N VAL A 22 5.63 -2.58 -37.66
CA VAL A 22 6.88 -3.26 -38.02
C VAL A 22 6.49 -4.60 -38.62
N SER A 23 6.75 -4.76 -39.92
CA SER A 23 6.64 -6.04 -40.62
C SER A 23 7.90 -6.89 -40.42
N PRO A 24 7.79 -8.22 -40.49
CA PRO A 24 8.91 -9.14 -40.24
C PRO A 24 9.70 -9.38 -41.53
N ASN A 25 11.02 -9.56 -41.41
CA ASN A 25 11.82 -10.21 -42.43
C ASN A 25 12.13 -11.64 -41.98
N SER A 26 11.74 -12.58 -42.84
CA SER A 26 12.14 -13.98 -42.82
C SER A 26 13.44 -14.17 -43.60
N ASP A 27 14.02 -15.36 -43.42
CA ASP A 27 15.06 -16.02 -44.23
C ASP A 27 16.51 -15.71 -43.77
N SER A 28 17.41 -16.67 -43.52
CA SER A 28 17.49 -18.10 -43.84
C SER A 28 18.43 -18.83 -42.85
N GLU A 29 18.18 -20.11 -42.60
CA GLU A 29 19.16 -21.14 -42.20
C GLU A 29 19.30 -22.13 -43.39
N PRO A 30 20.44 -22.84 -43.60
CA PRO A 30 20.77 -24.00 -42.75
C PRO A 30 22.28 -24.34 -42.57
N GLY A 31 22.60 -25.08 -41.51
CA GLY A 31 23.95 -25.65 -41.32
C GLY A 31 24.06 -26.57 -40.11
N ILE A 32 23.88 -27.87 -40.34
CA ILE A 32 23.92 -28.98 -39.40
C ILE A 32 25.30 -29.11 -38.72
N ASP A 33 25.32 -29.25 -37.38
CA ASP A 33 26.09 -30.31 -36.71
C ASP A 33 25.76 -30.40 -35.21
N ALA A 34 25.33 -31.59 -34.79
CA ALA A 34 25.35 -32.06 -33.41
C ALA A 34 26.08 -33.42 -33.45
N PRO A 35 26.80 -33.85 -32.39
CA PRO A 35 26.05 -34.46 -31.29
C PRO A 35 26.69 -34.40 -29.87
N ARG A 36 25.81 -34.71 -28.90
CA ARG A 36 26.02 -35.45 -27.62
C ARG A 36 26.43 -34.71 -26.34
N HIS A 37 25.41 -34.56 -25.49
CA HIS A 37 25.29 -34.98 -24.09
C HIS A 37 26.48 -34.77 -23.14
N ALA A 38 26.29 -33.85 -22.18
CA ALA A 38 26.63 -34.07 -20.79
C ALA A 38 25.62 -33.34 -19.88
N SER A 39 24.76 -34.14 -19.26
CA SER A 39 23.88 -33.76 -18.16
C SER A 39 24.74 -33.60 -16.90
N VAL A 40 24.75 -32.41 -16.29
CA VAL A 40 25.22 -32.23 -14.91
C VAL A 40 24.28 -31.30 -14.15
N ALA A 41 23.54 -31.94 -13.25
CA ALA A 41 23.08 -31.51 -11.94
C ALA A 41 22.64 -30.04 -11.74
N GLU A 42 21.33 -29.91 -11.57
CA GLU A 42 20.66 -29.13 -10.51
C GLU A 42 21.59 -28.75 -9.35
N ALA A 43 21.84 -27.45 -9.21
CA ALA A 43 22.26 -26.85 -7.95
C ALA A 43 21.19 -25.83 -7.53
N SER A 44 20.30 -26.28 -6.64
CA SER A 44 19.44 -25.42 -5.85
C SER A 44 20.26 -24.39 -5.06
N PRO A 45 19.93 -23.10 -5.06
CA PRO A 45 20.17 -22.27 -3.90
C PRO A 45 19.00 -22.51 -2.93
N ALA A 46 19.22 -23.43 -2.01
CA ALA A 46 18.45 -23.50 -0.79
C ALA A 46 18.67 -22.20 0.02
N GLY A 47 17.58 -21.63 0.51
CA GLY A 47 17.57 -20.94 1.80
C GLY A 47 17.81 -19.43 1.81
N ALA A 48 16.75 -18.65 1.54
CA ALA A 48 16.52 -17.37 2.21
C ALA A 48 15.06 -16.89 2.05
N GLY A 49 14.07 -17.76 2.32
CA GLY A 49 12.64 -17.45 2.05
C GLY A 49 11.71 -17.41 3.26
N GLY A 50 12.22 -17.55 4.50
CA GLY A 50 11.37 -17.89 5.67
C GLY A 50 11.06 -16.79 6.68
N GLY A 51 11.58 -15.56 6.53
CA GLY A 51 11.68 -14.61 7.66
C GLY A 51 10.66 -13.46 7.73
N THR A 52 9.81 -13.24 6.74
CA THR A 52 9.05 -11.98 6.60
C THR A 52 7.64 -12.01 7.19
N ALA A 53 6.95 -13.16 7.15
CA ALA A 53 5.68 -13.35 7.86
C ALA A 53 5.78 -13.13 9.39
N PRO A 54 6.82 -13.62 10.11
CA PRO A 54 6.97 -13.34 11.53
C PRO A 54 7.27 -11.85 11.80
N ALA A 55 7.93 -11.14 10.89
CA ALA A 55 8.22 -9.71 11.06
C ALA A 55 6.94 -8.85 11.07
N LEU A 56 5.97 -9.11 10.20
CA LEU A 56 4.68 -8.40 10.23
C LEU A 56 3.87 -8.77 11.47
N GLN A 57 3.87 -10.03 11.88
CA GLN A 57 3.18 -10.46 13.10
C GLN A 57 3.81 -9.84 14.34
N GLN A 58 5.14 -9.72 14.38
CA GLN A 58 5.90 -9.01 15.41
C GLN A 58 5.63 -7.51 15.38
N LEU A 59 5.58 -6.87 14.20
CA LEU A 59 5.19 -5.46 14.07
C LEU A 59 3.74 -5.23 14.50
N SER A 60 2.84 -6.13 14.13
CA SER A 60 1.43 -6.08 14.51
C SER A 60 1.27 -6.28 16.01
N ALA A 61 2.04 -7.17 16.63
CA ALA A 61 2.06 -7.37 18.08
C ALA A 61 2.68 -6.18 18.82
N ALA A 62 3.81 -5.65 18.33
CA ALA A 62 4.51 -4.50 18.92
C ALA A 62 3.68 -3.21 18.87
N TYR A 63 2.75 -3.11 17.92
CA TYR A 63 1.95 -1.92 17.70
C TYR A 63 0.42 -2.15 17.76
N ALA A 64 -0.03 -3.32 18.22
CA ALA A 64 -1.44 -3.59 18.43
C ALA A 64 -2.02 -2.54 19.40
N PRO A 65 -3.24 -2.02 19.17
CA PRO A 65 -3.89 -1.22 20.19
C PRO A 65 -4.06 -2.08 21.45
N ALA A 66 -3.68 -1.55 22.61
CA ALA A 66 -4.09 -2.13 23.88
C ALA A 66 -5.62 -2.10 23.91
N THR A 67 -6.25 -3.24 23.62
CA THR A 67 -7.68 -3.38 23.86
C THR A 67 -7.88 -3.26 25.37
N PRO A 68 -8.74 -2.35 25.87
CA PRO A 68 -9.24 -2.51 27.23
C PRO A 68 -9.97 -3.85 27.23
N ARG A 69 -9.37 -4.88 27.84
CA ARG A 69 -10.03 -6.16 28.06
C ARG A 69 -11.28 -5.81 28.85
N ALA A 70 -12.45 -6.05 28.26
CA ALA A 70 -13.72 -5.92 28.95
C ALA A 70 -13.57 -6.61 30.31
N ALA A 71 -13.73 -5.84 31.38
CA ALA A 71 -13.73 -6.35 32.73
C ALA A 71 -14.87 -7.36 32.83
N GLY A 72 -14.53 -8.64 32.78
CA GLY A 72 -15.43 -9.68 33.22
C GLY A 72 -15.65 -9.51 34.73
N PRO A 73 -16.87 -9.69 35.24
CA PRO A 73 -17.10 -9.59 36.67
C PRO A 73 -16.54 -10.84 37.33
N GLY A 74 -15.49 -10.65 38.14
CA GLY A 74 -15.03 -11.64 39.11
C GLY A 74 -13.63 -12.18 38.86
N ALA A 75 -12.65 -11.55 39.49
CA ALA A 75 -11.65 -12.22 40.33
C ALA A 75 -10.68 -11.17 40.90
N GLY A 76 -10.65 -11.08 42.24
CA GLY A 76 -9.42 -10.95 43.02
C GLY A 76 -8.60 -9.67 42.86
N SER A 77 -8.69 -8.82 43.87
CA SER A 77 -7.72 -7.77 44.20
C SER A 77 -6.31 -8.35 44.38
N GLU A 78 -5.39 -8.07 43.46
CA GLU A 78 -3.95 -8.01 43.75
C GLU A 78 -3.32 -6.78 43.08
N LEU A 79 -3.09 -5.78 43.92
CA LEU A 79 -1.96 -4.85 43.94
C LEU A 79 -1.62 -4.09 42.66
N ASP A 80 -1.97 -2.79 42.72
CA ASP A 80 -1.30 -1.65 42.10
C ASP A 80 0.21 -1.90 41.92
N ALA A 81 0.59 -2.27 40.70
CA ALA A 81 1.86 -1.90 40.13
C ALA A 81 1.55 -0.98 38.95
N PRO A 82 2.16 0.21 38.84
CA PRO A 82 2.17 0.91 37.57
C PRO A 82 2.92 -0.02 36.62
N ARG A 83 2.18 -0.74 35.78
CA ARG A 83 2.75 -1.47 34.66
C ARG A 83 3.26 -0.39 33.72
N GLU A 84 4.50 0.04 33.97
CA GLU A 84 5.32 0.79 33.03
C GLU A 84 5.10 0.13 31.67
N GLU A 85 4.32 0.79 30.82
CA GLU A 85 4.27 0.51 29.41
C GLU A 85 5.66 0.84 28.85
N SER A 86 6.64 -0.02 29.16
CA SER A 86 7.88 -0.11 28.42
C SER A 86 7.54 -0.76 27.07
N SER A 87 6.69 -0.07 26.31
CA SER A 87 6.54 -0.22 24.88
C SER A 87 7.78 0.42 24.29
N ALA A 88 8.91 -0.29 24.40
CA ALA A 88 10.16 0.12 23.79
C ALA A 88 9.89 0.34 22.30
N LEU A 89 9.76 1.60 21.91
CA LEU A 89 9.51 1.97 20.54
C LEU A 89 10.61 1.37 19.69
N LEU A 90 10.26 0.48 18.76
CA LEU A 90 11.26 -0.06 17.84
C LEU A 90 12.03 1.12 17.21
N PRO A 91 13.35 0.99 17.05
CA PRO A 91 14.12 2.01 16.36
C PRO A 91 13.58 2.21 14.95
N ALA A 92 13.81 3.40 14.38
CA ALA A 92 13.54 3.60 12.97
C ALA A 92 14.39 2.61 12.15
N PRO A 93 13.89 2.09 11.01
CA PRO A 93 14.69 1.22 10.16
C PRO A 93 15.94 1.96 9.67
N ALA A 94 17.12 1.35 9.83
CA ALA A 94 18.36 1.92 9.31
C ALA A 94 18.36 1.93 7.77
N ASN A 95 19.05 2.89 7.17
CA ASN A 95 19.27 2.98 5.71
C ASN A 95 17.96 2.99 4.90
N LEU A 96 17.02 3.85 5.29
CA LEU A 96 15.74 4.00 4.60
C LEU A 96 15.93 4.70 3.24
N GLU A 97 15.67 3.96 2.16
CA GLU A 97 15.66 4.51 0.82
C GLU A 97 14.50 5.51 0.62
N GLU A 98 14.72 6.53 -0.22
CA GLU A 98 13.73 7.57 -0.52
C GLU A 98 12.34 7.02 -0.94
N PRO A 99 12.24 5.97 -1.80
CA PRO A 99 10.94 5.43 -2.19
C PRO A 99 10.17 4.82 -1.01
N THR A 100 10.87 4.20 -0.05
CA THR A 100 10.27 3.67 1.19
C THR A 100 9.75 4.81 2.07
N LEU A 101 10.49 5.92 2.16
CA LEU A 101 10.06 7.10 2.91
C LEU A 101 8.78 7.72 2.32
N TRP A 102 8.67 7.79 0.98
CA TRP A 102 7.45 8.26 0.32
C TRP A 102 6.26 7.34 0.58
N LEU A 103 6.46 6.02 0.51
CA LEU A 103 5.43 5.04 0.85
C LEU A 103 4.95 5.21 2.31
N ALA A 104 5.89 5.35 3.25
CA ALA A 104 5.57 5.56 4.65
C ALA A 104 4.76 6.84 4.88
N ARG A 105 5.14 7.95 4.23
CA ARG A 105 4.40 9.23 4.33
C ARG A 105 2.95 9.09 3.90
N ALA A 106 2.70 8.36 2.80
CA ALA A 106 1.35 8.10 2.31
C ALA A 106 0.54 7.24 3.28
N ILE A 107 1.03 6.07 3.69
CA ILE A 107 0.23 5.20 4.56
C ILE A 107 0.00 5.83 5.94
N TYR A 108 0.97 6.61 6.44
CA TYR A 108 0.79 7.39 7.65
C TYR A 108 -0.23 8.51 7.48
N SER A 109 -0.38 9.14 6.30
CA SER A 109 -1.43 10.14 6.11
C SER A 109 -2.84 9.55 6.15
N GLU A 110 -2.99 8.32 5.68
CA GLU A 110 -4.29 7.65 5.56
C GLU A 110 -4.74 6.99 6.87
N THR A 111 -3.83 6.34 7.60
CA THR A 111 -4.20 5.62 8.83
C THR A 111 -3.05 5.46 9.82
N LYS A 112 -3.42 5.19 11.07
CA LYS A 112 -2.50 4.84 12.18
C LYS A 112 -2.56 3.36 12.56
N LEU A 113 -3.51 2.59 12.00
CA LEU A 113 -3.65 1.18 12.30
C LEU A 113 -2.70 0.36 11.42
N PRO A 114 -1.91 -0.57 11.98
CA PRO A 114 -0.84 -1.27 11.24
C PRO A 114 -1.36 -2.12 10.08
N HIS A 115 -2.41 -2.91 10.30
CA HIS A 115 -3.01 -3.73 9.26
C HIS A 115 -3.57 -2.89 8.10
N GLU A 116 -4.22 -1.75 8.40
CA GLU A 116 -4.69 -0.84 7.35
C GLU A 116 -3.54 -0.16 6.61
N GLN A 117 -2.46 0.19 7.31
CA GLN A 117 -1.26 0.75 6.67
C GLN A 117 -0.68 -0.23 5.64
N GLU A 118 -0.66 -1.52 5.95
CA GLU A 118 -0.18 -2.54 5.02
C GLU A 118 -1.07 -2.63 3.77
N LEU A 119 -2.40 -2.68 3.96
CA LEU A 119 -3.34 -2.71 2.84
C LEU A 119 -3.20 -1.48 1.94
N VAL A 120 -3.11 -0.28 2.52
CA VAL A 120 -2.87 0.96 1.75
C VAL A 120 -1.50 0.93 1.07
N ALA A 121 -0.46 0.41 1.74
CA ALA A 121 0.88 0.27 1.16
C ALA A 121 0.87 -0.61 -0.10
N TRP A 122 0.14 -1.73 -0.06
CA TRP A 122 -0.01 -2.61 -1.23
C TRP A 122 -0.74 -1.92 -2.38
N VAL A 123 -1.75 -1.09 -2.12
CA VAL A 123 -2.39 -0.29 -3.19
C VAL A 123 -1.40 0.69 -3.81
N VAL A 124 -0.59 1.38 -3.00
CA VAL A 124 0.43 2.32 -3.51
C VAL A 124 1.45 1.58 -4.36
N ARG A 125 1.94 0.43 -3.90
CA ARG A 125 2.89 -0.41 -4.65
C ARG A 125 2.29 -0.89 -5.97
N ASN A 126 1.04 -1.36 -5.97
CA ASN A 126 0.32 -1.75 -7.17
C ASN A 126 0.24 -0.60 -8.19
N ARG A 127 -0.02 0.64 -7.74
CA ARG A 127 -0.02 1.83 -8.63
C ARG A 127 1.34 2.07 -9.26
N VAL A 128 2.43 1.93 -8.50
CA VAL A 128 3.80 2.09 -8.99
C VAL A 128 4.13 1.02 -10.04
N GLU A 129 3.88 -0.25 -9.72
CA GLU A 129 4.22 -1.39 -10.59
C GLU A 129 3.43 -1.39 -11.90
N THR A 130 2.15 -1.00 -11.84
CA THR A 130 1.28 -0.91 -13.02
C THR A 130 1.37 0.44 -13.74
N ALA A 131 2.28 1.33 -13.32
CA ALA A 131 2.42 2.69 -13.86
C ALA A 131 1.08 3.45 -13.94
N TYR A 132 0.25 3.33 -12.89
CA TYR A 132 -1.07 3.96 -12.85
C TYR A 132 -0.98 5.46 -13.14
N ARG A 133 -1.76 5.94 -14.12
CA ARG A 133 -1.73 7.32 -14.66
C ARG A 133 -0.32 7.77 -15.10
N GLY A 134 0.50 6.84 -15.59
CA GLY A 134 1.88 7.08 -16.02
C GLY A 134 2.88 7.26 -14.88
N ARG A 135 2.51 7.02 -13.62
CA ARG A 135 3.38 7.25 -12.45
C ARG A 135 4.12 5.97 -12.06
N ARG A 136 5.46 5.97 -12.23
CA ARG A 136 6.33 4.80 -11.97
C ARG A 136 7.17 4.91 -10.70
N THR A 137 6.96 5.95 -9.88
CA THR A 137 7.69 6.14 -8.62
C THR A 137 6.73 6.41 -7.48
N TYR A 138 7.11 6.00 -6.27
CA TYR A 138 6.31 6.26 -5.07
C TYR A 138 6.05 7.75 -4.87
N ARG A 139 7.09 8.60 -5.02
CA ARG A 139 6.93 10.06 -4.97
C ARG A 139 5.87 10.56 -5.96
N ALA A 140 5.93 10.09 -7.20
CA ALA A 140 5.00 10.53 -8.24
C ALA A 140 3.57 10.05 -7.99
N VAL A 141 3.38 8.83 -7.49
CA VAL A 141 2.06 8.30 -7.09
C VAL A 141 1.48 9.07 -5.89
N VAL A 142 2.30 9.40 -4.89
CA VAL A 142 1.86 10.09 -3.67
C VAL A 142 1.50 11.55 -3.94
N LEU A 143 2.24 12.22 -4.82
CA LEU A 143 2.00 13.62 -5.19
C LEU A 143 0.98 13.78 -6.33
N ASP A 144 0.50 12.68 -6.92
CA ASP A 144 -0.50 12.73 -7.97
C ASP A 144 -1.83 13.31 -7.42
N PRO A 145 -2.39 14.37 -8.02
CA PRO A 145 -3.54 15.06 -7.45
C PRO A 145 -4.71 14.13 -7.14
N TYR A 146 -5.32 14.38 -5.98
CA TYR A 146 -6.48 13.67 -5.45
C TYR A 146 -6.26 12.19 -5.11
N GLN A 147 -5.03 11.67 -5.20
CA GLN A 147 -4.72 10.32 -4.75
C GLN A 147 -4.60 10.21 -3.22
N PHE A 148 -4.04 11.23 -2.58
CA PHE A 148 -3.85 11.31 -1.13
C PHE A 148 -4.15 12.72 -0.64
N SER A 149 -5.24 12.89 0.10
CA SER A 149 -5.78 14.21 0.47
C SER A 149 -4.77 15.11 1.19
N ALA A 150 -3.89 14.50 2.00
CA ALA A 150 -2.86 15.19 2.75
C ALA A 150 -1.79 15.87 1.89
N PHE A 151 -1.60 15.45 0.63
CA PHE A 151 -0.55 15.95 -0.26
C PHE A 151 -1.06 16.88 -1.35
N ASN A 152 -2.38 17.05 -1.47
CA ASN A 152 -2.99 17.98 -2.41
C ASN A 152 -2.48 19.41 -2.20
N PRO A 153 -2.26 20.19 -3.27
CA PRO A 153 -1.95 21.61 -3.16
C PRO A 153 -2.94 22.34 -2.24
N GLY A 154 -2.43 23.18 -1.34
CA GLY A 154 -3.25 23.93 -0.37
C GLY A 154 -3.75 23.14 0.84
N ALA A 155 -3.53 21.82 0.93
CA ALA A 155 -3.95 21.06 2.10
C ALA A 155 -3.19 21.50 3.36
N ALA A 156 -3.92 21.84 4.43
CA ALA A 156 -3.35 22.40 5.67
C ALA A 156 -2.25 21.50 6.29
N LYS A 157 -2.35 20.18 6.13
CA LYS A 157 -1.40 19.22 6.70
C LYS A 157 -0.22 18.89 5.77
N ARG A 158 -0.20 19.38 4.53
CA ARG A 158 0.77 19.00 3.50
C ARG A 158 2.21 19.23 3.94
N ALA A 159 2.50 20.43 4.45
CA ALA A 159 3.83 20.79 4.89
C ALA A 159 4.34 19.89 6.03
N ARG A 160 3.43 19.47 6.94
CA ARG A 160 3.77 18.53 8.03
C ARG A 160 4.18 17.17 7.49
N TYR A 161 3.39 16.56 6.59
CA TYR A 161 3.68 15.22 6.07
C TYR A 161 4.93 15.18 5.19
N LEU A 162 5.17 16.23 4.39
CA LEU A 162 6.37 16.32 3.56
C LEU A 162 7.68 16.42 4.35
N ARG A 163 7.62 17.00 5.55
CA ARG A 163 8.77 17.14 6.45
C ARG A 163 8.97 15.97 7.41
N LEU A 164 8.14 14.92 7.35
CA LEU A 164 8.37 13.73 8.18
C LEU A 164 9.67 13.05 7.76
N GLN A 165 10.61 12.99 8.70
CA GLN A 165 11.88 12.32 8.56
C GLN A 165 11.92 11.02 9.38
N PRO A 166 12.74 10.02 9.00
CA PRO A 166 12.81 8.74 9.71
C PRO A 166 13.02 8.86 11.22
N GLU A 167 13.77 9.86 11.65
CA GLU A 167 14.20 10.07 13.04
C GLU A 167 13.09 10.63 13.93
N ALA A 168 11.95 11.05 13.37
CA ALA A 168 10.84 11.58 14.15
C ALA A 168 10.34 10.57 15.19
N SER A 169 10.35 10.98 16.46
CA SER A 169 9.93 10.17 17.62
C SER A 169 8.41 10.04 17.75
N LEU A 170 7.76 9.59 16.68
CA LEU A 170 6.32 9.34 16.62
C LEU A 170 6.09 7.82 16.51
N PRO A 171 5.50 7.15 17.52
CA PRO A 171 5.33 5.69 17.52
C PRO A 171 4.67 5.14 16.26
N ARG A 172 3.55 5.76 15.85
CA ARG A 172 2.78 5.37 14.67
C ARG A 172 3.47 5.73 13.35
N TRP A 173 4.44 6.64 13.37
CA TRP A 173 5.29 6.94 12.21
C TRP A 173 6.36 5.87 12.04
N ARG A 174 7.01 5.45 13.13
CA ARG A 174 7.98 4.34 13.10
C ARG A 174 7.33 3.04 12.62
N GLN A 175 6.12 2.77 13.08
CA GLN A 175 5.29 1.69 12.56
C GLN A 175 5.11 1.80 11.04
N ALA A 176 4.73 2.97 10.52
CA ALA A 176 4.57 3.19 9.08
C ALA A 176 5.88 3.00 8.30
N LEU A 177 7.03 3.40 8.85
CA LEU A 177 8.34 3.15 8.23
C LEU A 177 8.61 1.65 8.07
N TRP A 178 8.34 0.87 9.11
CA TRP A 178 8.53 -0.59 9.08
C TRP A 178 7.56 -1.27 8.12
N VAL A 179 6.28 -0.91 8.14
CA VAL A 179 5.29 -1.44 7.19
C VAL A 179 5.67 -1.10 5.75
N ALA A 180 6.09 0.15 5.48
CA ALA A 180 6.54 0.55 4.16
C ALA A 180 7.76 -0.24 3.68
N ARG A 181 8.76 -0.45 4.55
CA ARG A 181 9.93 -1.27 4.24
C ARG A 181 9.52 -2.70 3.91
N TYR A 182 8.74 -3.33 4.78
CA TYR A 182 8.25 -4.68 4.56
C TYR A 182 7.50 -4.80 3.22
N VAL A 183 6.50 -3.94 2.96
CA VAL A 183 5.71 -4.03 1.73
C VAL A 183 6.53 -3.73 0.49
N ARG A 184 7.52 -2.82 0.53
CA ARG A 184 8.35 -2.53 -0.65
C ARG A 184 9.26 -3.69 -1.03
N HIS A 185 9.77 -4.42 -0.04
CA HIS A 185 10.73 -5.51 -0.24
C HIS A 185 10.09 -6.90 -0.21
N ALA A 186 8.77 -7.01 -0.04
CA ALA A 186 8.08 -8.31 -0.13
C ALA A 186 8.14 -8.86 -1.56
N GLU A 187 8.55 -10.11 -1.73
CA GLU A 187 8.70 -10.74 -3.05
C GLU A 187 7.68 -11.85 -3.26
N GLY A 188 7.07 -11.87 -4.44
CA GLY A 188 6.10 -12.91 -4.81
C GLY A 188 4.64 -12.61 -4.42
N ARG A 189 3.75 -13.44 -4.96
CA ARG A 189 2.28 -13.27 -4.86
C ARG A 189 1.73 -13.58 -3.47
N ALA A 190 2.39 -14.45 -2.70
CA ALA A 190 1.91 -14.94 -1.40
C ALA A 190 1.80 -13.84 -0.32
N TYR A 191 2.51 -12.72 -0.48
CA TYR A 191 2.44 -11.60 0.45
C TYR A 191 1.35 -10.59 0.11
N ARG A 192 0.76 -10.66 -1.10
CA ARG A 192 -0.24 -9.67 -1.52
C ARG A 192 -1.60 -10.00 -0.93
N PRO A 193 -2.25 -9.03 -0.25
CA PRO A 193 -3.60 -9.21 0.28
C PRO A 193 -4.67 -9.16 -0.81
N PHE A 194 -4.31 -8.68 -2.01
CA PHE A 194 -5.19 -8.58 -3.17
C PHE A 194 -4.40 -8.60 -4.48
N PRO A 195 -5.05 -8.84 -5.64
CA PRO A 195 -4.39 -8.82 -6.95
C PRO A 195 -3.75 -7.47 -7.29
N VAL A 196 -2.78 -7.46 -8.23
CA VAL A 196 -2.01 -6.26 -8.60
C VAL A 196 -2.87 -5.17 -9.24
N GLU A 197 -4.03 -5.53 -9.77
CA GLU A 197 -5.00 -4.62 -10.38
C GLU A 197 -5.77 -3.80 -9.33
N THR A 198 -5.71 -4.19 -8.05
CA THR A 198 -6.34 -3.46 -6.94
C THR A 198 -5.56 -2.18 -6.67
N ARG A 199 -6.03 -1.07 -7.25
CA ARG A 199 -5.33 0.22 -7.30
C ARG A 199 -6.13 1.34 -6.65
N HIS A 200 -7.32 1.04 -6.14
CA HIS A 200 -8.23 2.03 -5.61
C HIS A 200 -8.68 1.61 -4.21
N PHE A 201 -8.81 2.61 -3.34
CA PHE A 201 -9.48 2.44 -2.06
C PHE A 201 -10.20 3.73 -1.71
N TYR A 202 -11.22 3.62 -0.87
CA TYR A 202 -11.80 4.77 -0.19
C TYR A 202 -12.28 4.39 1.20
N SER A 203 -12.48 5.39 2.05
CA SER A 203 -13.00 5.24 3.40
C SER A 203 -14.42 5.77 3.48
N GLU A 204 -15.43 4.91 3.68
CA GLU A 204 -16.83 5.35 3.84
C GLU A 204 -16.98 6.34 5.00
N ARG A 205 -16.26 6.12 6.10
CA ARG A 205 -16.23 7.07 7.23
C ARG A 205 -15.78 8.47 6.84
N SER A 206 -14.87 8.58 5.88
CA SER A 206 -14.37 9.86 5.37
C SER A 206 -15.28 10.46 4.29
N MET A 207 -16.27 9.70 3.80
CA MET A 207 -17.19 10.09 2.74
C MET A 207 -18.61 10.41 3.25
N ARG A 208 -18.81 10.55 4.57
CA ARG A 208 -20.13 10.92 5.13
C ARG A 208 -20.66 12.21 4.49
N GLY A 209 -21.85 12.15 3.90
CA GLY A 209 -22.48 13.27 3.21
C GLY A 209 -21.88 13.62 1.84
N ARG A 210 -21.01 12.76 1.29
CA ARG A 210 -20.43 12.89 -0.06
C ARG A 210 -20.87 11.72 -0.93
N ALA A 211 -20.96 11.96 -2.23
CA ALA A 211 -21.17 10.89 -3.20
C ALA A 211 -19.99 9.90 -3.15
N VAL A 212 -20.29 8.60 -3.27
CA VAL A 212 -19.28 7.56 -3.46
C VAL A 212 -18.50 7.87 -4.75
N PRO A 213 -17.18 7.60 -4.80
CA PRO A 213 -16.44 7.89 -6.02
C PRO A 213 -17.01 7.12 -7.20
N TYR A 214 -17.19 7.78 -8.36
CA TYR A 214 -17.83 7.17 -9.54
C TYR A 214 -17.20 5.83 -9.97
N TRP A 215 -15.90 5.64 -9.72
CA TRP A 215 -15.19 4.42 -10.06
C TRP A 215 -15.60 3.23 -9.19
N ALA A 216 -16.03 3.47 -7.94
CA ALA A 216 -16.49 2.42 -7.04
C ALA A 216 -17.89 1.92 -7.41
N GLU A 217 -18.69 2.74 -8.11
CA GLU A 217 -20.02 2.37 -8.61
C GLU A 217 -19.92 1.39 -9.80
N ARG A 218 -18.79 1.36 -10.51
CA ARG A 218 -18.59 0.50 -11.68
C ARG A 218 -18.23 -0.95 -11.34
N GLY A 219 -18.34 -1.35 -10.08
CA GLY A 219 -17.98 -2.69 -9.59
C GLY A 219 -16.48 -2.85 -9.32
N GLY A 220 -16.01 -4.11 -9.26
CA GLY A 220 -14.60 -4.43 -9.03
C GLY A 220 -14.15 -4.40 -7.57
N PHE A 221 -15.09 -4.49 -6.61
CA PHE A 221 -14.77 -4.64 -5.20
C PHE A 221 -13.85 -5.84 -4.95
N VAL A 222 -12.90 -5.66 -4.03
CA VAL A 222 -11.98 -6.70 -3.59
C VAL A 222 -11.94 -6.73 -2.08
N ALA A 223 -12.36 -7.86 -1.51
CA ALA A 223 -12.05 -8.17 -0.13
C ALA A 223 -10.55 -8.53 -0.01
N PRO A 224 -9.79 -7.93 0.93
CA PRO A 224 -8.49 -8.44 1.33
C PRO A 224 -8.61 -9.90 1.80
N ASP A 225 -7.51 -10.66 1.76
CA ASP A 225 -7.46 -12.04 2.25
C ASP A 225 -8.14 -12.19 3.64
N PRO A 226 -9.33 -12.83 3.71
CA PRO A 226 -10.14 -12.87 4.92
C PRO A 226 -9.50 -13.70 6.04
N GLY A 227 -8.54 -14.58 5.70
CA GLY A 227 -7.79 -15.36 6.69
C GLY A 227 -6.70 -14.54 7.40
N ARG A 228 -6.33 -13.37 6.86
CA ARG A 228 -5.20 -12.55 7.34
C ARG A 228 -5.63 -11.17 7.86
N TYR A 229 -6.78 -10.65 7.41
CA TYR A 229 -7.20 -9.29 7.74
C TYR A 229 -8.66 -9.23 8.20
N ALA A 230 -8.87 -8.70 9.41
CA ALA A 230 -10.16 -8.19 9.86
C ALA A 230 -10.22 -6.68 9.57
N VAL A 231 -10.80 -6.30 8.43
CA VAL A 231 -10.96 -4.88 8.07
C VAL A 231 -12.35 -4.42 8.45
N ASP A 232 -12.45 -3.32 9.21
CA ASP A 232 -13.72 -2.61 9.33
C ASP A 232 -14.09 -2.10 7.94
N GLU A 233 -15.06 -2.75 7.35
CA GLU A 233 -15.61 -2.50 6.03
C GLU A 233 -16.03 -1.04 5.82
N ARG A 234 -16.41 -0.32 6.88
CA ARG A 234 -16.75 1.11 6.81
C ARG A 234 -15.51 2.00 6.80
N ARG A 235 -14.33 1.47 7.15
CA ARG A 235 -13.05 2.19 7.16
C ARG A 235 -12.34 2.14 5.83
N PHE A 236 -12.20 0.98 5.20
CA PHE A 236 -11.55 0.87 3.90
C PHE A 236 -12.23 -0.15 2.99
N ARG A 237 -12.55 0.30 1.78
CA ARG A 237 -13.05 -0.51 0.67
C ARG A 237 -11.99 -0.50 -0.44
N PHE A 238 -11.68 -1.66 -1.03
CA PHE A 238 -10.65 -1.79 -2.06
C PHE A 238 -11.27 -2.23 -3.39
N PHE A 239 -10.73 -1.74 -4.50
CA PHE A 239 -11.28 -1.98 -5.83
C PHE A 239 -10.19 -2.18 -6.89
N LYS A 240 -10.48 -3.07 -7.83
CA LYS A 240 -9.83 -3.16 -9.14
C LYS A 240 -10.56 -2.20 -10.07
N GLN A 241 -9.83 -1.42 -10.84
CA GLN A 241 -10.40 -0.74 -11.99
C GLN A 241 -9.47 -0.93 -13.18
N ILE A 242 -10.04 -1.33 -14.31
CA ILE A 242 -9.36 -1.34 -15.60
C ILE A 242 -9.30 0.12 -16.07
N SER A 243 -8.08 0.60 -16.33
CA SER A 243 -7.80 1.92 -16.90
C SER A 243 -7.80 1.80 -18.41
#